data_AF-A0A2U0U4V5-F1
#
_entry.id   AF-A0A2U0U4V5-F1
#
_cell.length_a   1.000
_cell.length_b   1.000
_cell.length_c   1.000
_cell.angle_alpha   90.00
_cell.angle_beta   90.00
_cell.angle_gamma   90.00
#
_symmetry.space_group_name_H-M   'P 1'
#
loop_
_entity.id
_entity.type
_entity.pdbx_description
1 polymer ?
#
loop_
_entity_poly.entity_id
_entity_poly.type
_entity_poly.pdbx_seq_one_letter_code
_entity_poly.pdbx_strand_id
1 'polypeptide(L)'
;MQLKEILQKEYIRITDELSSIYLNYPALACVEEYYNECDFLWESTFFESLTKEQKQKYTSFSVSSFEYARYIEAHTYYNDALPMFSYLVDAILYERYAKYLMEEIERIELTEMQTVQLHPSILVNDEPCGQKKKPVIVGKETNPFQSSFTEEQIVLLTTCINEIQLFTTCISSKILKDFFACKLKGVLKSNNNRQLAYLMQSLNLKGFITDEWQSAIARNELVLGKTKDTPLTRTDLSTATDQINMKQPKGWEIIDKYIKQLKKG
;
A
#
# COMPACT_ATOMS: atom_id res chain seq x y z
N MET A 1 10.28 -16.85 -3.33
CA MET A 1 11.06 -17.66 -2.37
C MET A 1 12.01 -16.85 -1.46
N GLN A 2 13.17 -16.31 -1.90
CA GLN A 2 14.12 -15.64 -0.97
C GLN A 2 13.55 -14.44 -0.17
N LEU A 3 12.76 -13.56 -0.80
CA LEU A 3 12.16 -12.40 -0.09
C LEU A 3 11.11 -12.83 0.95
N LYS A 4 10.26 -13.81 0.62
CA LYS A 4 9.25 -14.35 1.53
C LYS A 4 9.90 -14.91 2.80
N GLU A 5 10.97 -15.68 2.65
CA GLU A 5 11.70 -16.24 3.79
C GLU A 5 12.35 -15.15 4.66
N ILE A 6 12.85 -14.07 4.06
CA ILE A 6 13.38 -12.90 4.79
C ILE A 6 12.26 -12.24 5.59
N LEU A 7 11.10 -11.98 4.97
CA LEU A 7 9.96 -11.36 5.63
C LEU A 7 9.39 -12.25 6.74
N GLN A 8 9.33 -13.56 6.54
CA GLN A 8 8.89 -14.51 7.57
C GLN A 8 9.85 -14.52 8.77
N LYS A 9 11.17 -14.52 8.54
CA LYS A 9 12.16 -14.41 9.62
C LYS A 9 12.02 -13.10 10.39
N GLU A 10 11.82 -12.00 9.66
CA GLU A 10 11.61 -10.69 10.27
C GLU A 10 10.30 -10.62 11.05
N TYR A 11 9.21 -11.20 10.53
CA TYR A 11 7.93 -11.31 11.22
C TYR A 11 8.10 -12.05 12.55
N ILE A 12 8.76 -13.21 12.54
CA ILE A 12 9.05 -13.99 13.75
C ILE A 12 9.84 -13.14 14.75
N ARG A 13 10.92 -12.48 14.31
CA ARG A 13 11.73 -11.61 15.17
C ARG A 13 10.89 -10.52 15.84
N ILE A 14 10.06 -9.83 15.06
CA ILE A 14 9.20 -8.75 15.58
C ILE A 14 8.14 -9.28 16.54
N THR A 15 7.51 -10.42 16.24
CA THR A 15 6.53 -11.04 17.14
C THR A 15 7.17 -11.56 18.42
N ASP A 16 8.43 -12.02 18.39
CA ASP A 16 9.18 -12.44 19.58
C ASP A 16 9.51 -11.24 20.47
N GLU A 17 9.97 -10.12 19.88
CA GLU A 17 10.22 -8.87 20.60
C GLU A 17 8.92 -8.31 21.22
N LEU A 18 7.83 -8.30 20.46
CA LEU A 18 6.51 -7.90 20.96
C LEU A 18 6.02 -8.81 22.10
N SER A 19 6.18 -10.12 21.96
CA SER A 19 5.84 -11.09 23.01
C SER A 19 6.64 -10.85 24.29
N SER A 20 7.92 -10.50 24.16
CA SER A 20 8.79 -10.14 25.29
C SER A 20 8.27 -8.88 26.00
N ILE A 21 7.80 -7.87 25.25
CA ILE A 21 7.18 -6.68 25.83
C ILE A 21 5.92 -7.06 26.60
N TYR A 22 5.03 -7.87 26.04
CA TYR A 22 3.78 -8.28 26.71
C TYR A 22 3.98 -9.20 27.90
N LEU A 23 5.02 -10.01 27.89
CA LEU A 23 5.39 -10.82 29.05
C LEU A 23 5.83 -9.95 30.24
N ASN A 24 6.58 -8.87 29.98
CA ASN A 24 7.07 -7.97 31.01
C ASN A 24 6.05 -6.89 31.40
N TYR A 25 5.20 -6.47 30.46
CA TYR A 25 4.23 -5.37 30.60
C TYR A 25 2.87 -5.75 29.98
N PRO A 26 2.09 -6.65 30.61
CA PRO A 26 0.81 -7.13 30.05
C PRO A 26 -0.22 -6.02 29.81
N ALA A 27 -0.10 -4.91 30.56
CA ALA A 27 -0.92 -3.70 30.40
C ALA A 27 -0.90 -3.11 28.98
N LEU A 28 0.15 -3.39 28.18
CA LEU A 28 0.31 -2.81 26.84
C LEU A 28 -0.50 -3.54 25.76
N ALA A 29 -0.93 -4.78 26.00
CA ALA A 29 -1.63 -5.62 25.01
C ALA A 29 -3.11 -5.22 24.78
N CYS A 30 -3.56 -4.10 25.34
CA CYS A 30 -4.95 -3.65 25.25
C CYS A 30 -5.18 -2.54 24.22
N VAL A 31 -4.10 -2.05 23.60
CA VAL A 31 -4.13 -0.79 22.83
C VAL A 31 -4.46 -1.03 21.35
N GLU A 32 -4.16 -2.22 20.82
CA GLU A 32 -4.28 -2.56 19.40
C GLU A 32 -5.68 -2.29 18.83
N GLU A 33 -6.72 -2.68 19.57
CA GLU A 33 -8.12 -2.56 19.15
C GLU A 33 -8.58 -1.10 18.96
N TYR A 34 -7.88 -0.16 19.60
CA TYR A 34 -8.30 1.24 19.69
C TYR A 34 -7.56 2.15 18.71
N TYR A 35 -6.67 1.66 17.85
CA TYR A 35 -5.87 2.51 16.95
C TYR A 35 -6.64 3.42 15.99
N ASN A 36 -7.95 3.19 15.81
CA ASN A 36 -8.81 4.04 15.00
C ASN A 36 -9.42 5.21 15.80
N GLU A 37 -9.27 5.20 17.13
CA GLU A 37 -9.77 6.25 18.03
C GLU A 37 -8.73 7.37 18.17
N CYS A 38 -9.21 8.62 18.26
CA CYS A 38 -8.32 9.78 18.42
C CYS A 38 -7.59 9.74 19.78
N ASP A 39 -8.27 9.25 20.82
CA ASP A 39 -7.74 9.12 22.17
C ASP A 39 -7.49 7.65 22.53
N PHE A 40 -6.99 6.86 21.58
CA PHE A 40 -6.86 5.39 21.69
C PHE A 40 -6.20 4.89 22.99
N LEU A 41 -5.23 5.64 23.53
CA LEU A 41 -4.58 5.28 24.79
C LEU A 41 -5.53 5.39 25.99
N TRP A 42 -6.38 6.41 25.99
CA TRP A 42 -7.39 6.68 27.01
C TRP A 42 -8.60 5.75 26.87
N GLU A 43 -9.01 5.47 25.63
CA GLU A 43 -10.12 4.56 25.32
C GLU A 43 -9.77 3.08 25.57
N SER A 44 -8.47 2.74 25.54
CA SER A 44 -8.00 1.41 25.94
C SER A 44 -8.06 1.21 27.46
N THR A 45 -7.98 -0.05 27.89
CA THR A 45 -7.86 -0.39 29.33
C THR A 45 -6.47 -0.11 29.91
N PHE A 46 -5.56 0.52 29.14
CA PHE A 46 -4.20 0.83 29.56
C PHE A 46 -4.19 1.67 30.82
N PHE A 47 -4.89 2.81 30.82
CA PHE A 47 -4.95 3.67 31.99
C PHE A 47 -5.54 2.94 33.19
N GLU A 48 -6.59 2.12 33.01
CA GLU A 48 -7.20 1.36 34.10
C GLU A 48 -6.20 0.43 34.79
N SER A 49 -5.33 -0.22 34.01
CA SER A 49 -4.30 -1.16 34.47
C SER A 49 -3.15 -0.52 35.28
N LEU A 50 -2.98 0.81 35.19
CA LEU A 50 -1.92 1.52 35.89
C LEU A 50 -2.20 1.69 37.40
N THR A 51 -1.13 1.71 38.20
CA THR A 51 -1.22 2.10 39.62
C THR A 51 -1.58 3.57 39.78
N LYS A 52 -2.05 3.96 40.97
CA LYS A 52 -2.38 5.37 41.27
C LYS A 52 -1.20 6.31 41.03
N GLU A 53 0.01 5.89 41.40
CA GLU A 53 1.25 6.67 41.22
C GLU A 53 1.60 6.82 39.74
N GLN A 54 1.47 5.74 38.96
CA GLN A 54 1.70 5.79 37.51
C GLN A 54 0.69 6.69 36.80
N LYS A 55 -0.60 6.60 37.14
CA LYS A 55 -1.66 7.50 36.64
C LYS A 55 -1.34 8.96 36.93
N GLN A 56 -0.86 9.25 38.13
CA GLN A 56 -0.46 10.60 38.52
C GLN A 56 0.71 11.11 37.67
N LYS A 57 1.71 10.27 37.37
CA LYS A 57 2.81 10.62 36.47
C LYS A 57 2.33 11.00 35.06
N TYR A 58 1.46 10.18 34.46
CA TYR A 58 0.87 10.47 33.15
C TYR A 58 0.05 11.77 33.14
N THR A 59 -0.79 11.99 34.16
CA THR A 59 -1.66 13.18 34.24
C THR A 59 -0.92 14.47 34.57
N SER A 60 0.22 14.39 35.26
CA SER A 60 1.06 15.54 35.60
C SER A 60 2.15 15.85 34.58
N PHE A 61 2.36 14.96 33.60
CA PHE A 61 3.38 15.15 32.58
C PHE A 61 3.04 16.33 31.67
N SER A 62 3.97 17.28 31.54
CA SER A 62 3.81 18.39 30.63
C SER A 62 4.30 18.02 29.24
N VAL A 63 3.42 18.00 28.24
CA VAL A 63 3.78 17.72 26.84
C VAL A 63 4.87 18.67 26.33
N SER A 64 4.86 19.92 26.79
CA SER A 64 5.90 20.90 26.44
C SER A 64 7.31 20.56 26.94
N SER A 65 7.43 19.64 27.90
CA SER A 65 8.71 19.13 28.41
C SER A 65 9.26 17.93 27.61
N PHE A 66 8.49 17.45 26.61
CA PHE A 66 8.93 16.39 25.74
C PHE A 66 9.89 16.91 24.66
N GLU A 67 11.11 16.39 24.66
CA GLU A 67 12.18 16.70 23.72
C GLU A 67 12.44 15.46 22.86
N TYR A 68 12.01 15.52 21.60
CA TYR A 68 12.16 14.41 20.66
C TYR A 68 13.63 13.98 20.48
N ALA A 69 14.57 14.93 20.50
CA ALA A 69 16.00 14.63 20.37
C ALA A 69 16.52 13.74 21.51
N ARG A 70 16.11 14.00 22.77
CA ARG A 70 16.51 13.17 23.91
C ARG A 70 15.92 11.78 23.85
N TYR A 71 14.68 11.67 23.38
CA TYR A 71 14.04 10.37 23.18
C TYR A 71 14.77 9.53 22.12
N ILE A 72 15.19 10.13 21.00
CA ILE A 72 15.95 9.41 19.96
C ILE A 72 17.34 9.01 20.45
N GLU A 73 18.01 9.87 21.22
CA GLU A 73 19.33 9.56 21.79
C GLU A 73 19.25 8.44 22.84
N ALA A 74 18.23 8.47 23.70
CA ALA A 74 17.97 7.49 24.73
C ALA A 74 16.48 7.15 24.80
N HIS A 75 16.09 6.06 24.13
CA HIS A 75 14.69 5.63 23.97
C HIS A 75 13.93 5.46 25.30
N THR A 76 14.63 5.06 26.36
CA THR A 76 14.08 4.86 27.70
C THR A 76 14.07 6.11 28.58
N TYR A 77 14.59 7.25 28.10
CA TYR A 77 14.78 8.47 28.89
C TYR A 77 13.51 8.94 29.61
N TYR A 78 12.36 8.79 28.96
CA TYR A 78 11.08 9.22 29.50
C TYR A 78 10.40 8.20 30.41
N ASN A 79 10.92 6.98 30.58
CA ASN A 79 10.22 5.92 31.32
C ASN A 79 10.01 6.24 32.81
N ASP A 80 10.89 7.06 33.39
CA ASP A 80 10.72 7.51 34.78
C ASP A 80 9.57 8.51 34.93
N ALA A 81 9.39 9.38 33.94
CA ALA A 81 8.34 10.41 33.90
C ALA A 81 7.01 9.87 33.35
N LEU A 82 7.07 8.92 32.42
CA LEU A 82 5.96 8.25 31.76
C LEU A 82 6.20 6.73 31.84
N PRO A 83 5.67 6.05 32.88
CA PRO A 83 5.91 4.63 33.09
C PRO A 83 5.60 3.78 31.86
N MET A 84 6.59 2.98 31.43
CA MET A 84 6.52 2.08 30.26
C MET A 84 6.41 2.78 28.90
N PHE A 85 6.64 4.09 28.80
CA PHE A 85 6.43 4.86 27.57
C PHE A 85 7.22 4.33 26.37
N SER A 86 8.50 4.01 26.54
CA SER A 86 9.31 3.47 25.44
C SER A 86 8.74 2.15 24.94
N TYR A 87 8.37 1.25 25.86
CA TYR A 87 7.80 -0.06 25.54
C TYR A 87 6.41 0.04 24.93
N LEU A 88 5.61 1.04 25.34
CA LEU A 88 4.34 1.36 24.71
C LEU A 88 4.54 1.77 23.24
N VAL A 89 5.51 2.64 22.97
CA VAL A 89 5.83 3.04 21.58
C VAL A 89 6.35 1.84 20.78
N ASP A 90 7.20 1.01 21.37
CA ASP A 90 7.72 -0.20 20.72
C ASP A 90 6.60 -1.20 20.42
N ALA A 91 5.67 -1.43 21.36
CA ALA A 91 4.51 -2.28 21.15
C ALA A 91 3.66 -1.80 19.96
N ILE A 92 3.34 -0.50 19.93
CA ILE A 92 2.58 0.11 18.83
C ILE A 92 3.32 -0.05 17.49
N LEU A 93 4.62 0.19 17.48
CA LEU A 93 5.45 0.04 16.29
C LEU A 93 5.47 -1.41 15.81
N TYR A 94 5.71 -2.36 16.71
CA TYR A 94 5.84 -3.78 16.40
C TYR A 94 4.52 -4.41 15.98
N GLU A 95 3.39 -4.04 16.57
CA GLU A 95 2.07 -4.50 16.10
C GLU A 95 1.78 -4.04 14.67
N ARG A 96 1.98 -2.74 14.40
CA ARG A 96 1.77 -2.18 13.06
C ARG A 96 2.72 -2.80 12.04
N TYR A 97 3.97 -3.04 12.44
CA TYR A 97 4.97 -3.62 11.56
C TYR A 97 4.74 -5.12 11.34
N ALA A 98 4.37 -5.87 12.37
CA ALA A 98 3.98 -7.28 12.25
C ALA A 98 2.77 -7.44 11.32
N LYS A 99 1.76 -6.59 11.47
CA LYS A 99 0.61 -6.55 10.55
C LYS A 99 1.05 -6.27 9.11
N TYR A 100 1.90 -5.28 8.90
CA TYR A 100 2.46 -4.99 7.58
C TYR A 100 3.22 -6.19 6.98
N LEU A 101 4.10 -6.82 7.76
CA LEU A 101 4.89 -7.98 7.33
C LEU A 101 3.99 -9.16 6.97
N MET A 102 2.98 -9.46 7.80
CA MET A 102 2.01 -10.52 7.52
C MET A 102 1.26 -10.26 6.22
N GLU A 103 0.78 -9.03 6.02
CA GLU A 103 0.10 -8.64 4.78
C GLU A 103 1.02 -8.74 3.54
N GLU A 104 2.32 -8.42 3.66
CA GLU A 104 3.29 -8.63 2.56
C GLU A 104 3.55 -10.11 2.28
N ILE A 105 3.67 -10.95 3.33
CA ILE A 105 3.85 -12.40 3.18
C ILE A 105 2.65 -13.00 2.45
N GLU A 106 1.43 -12.65 2.86
CA GLU A 106 0.19 -13.09 2.21
C GLU A 106 0.12 -12.62 0.75
N ARG A 107 0.52 -11.37 0.45
CA ARG A 107 0.62 -10.87 -0.94
C ARG A 107 1.53 -11.73 -1.79
N ILE A 108 2.70 -12.12 -1.27
CA ILE A 108 3.65 -12.98 -1.99
C ILE A 108 3.06 -14.38 -2.17
N GLU A 109 2.42 -14.95 -1.15
CA GLU A 109 1.78 -16.27 -1.22
C GLU A 109 0.69 -16.35 -2.28
N LEU A 110 -0.19 -15.35 -2.33
CA LEU A 110 -1.24 -15.26 -3.33
C LEU A 110 -0.67 -15.16 -4.75
N THR A 111 0.46 -14.48 -4.91
CA THR A 111 1.17 -14.36 -6.19
C THR A 111 1.81 -15.70 -6.58
N GLU A 112 2.47 -16.40 -5.65
CA GLU A 112 3.08 -17.72 -5.89
C GLU A 112 2.00 -18.76 -6.27
N MET A 113 0.83 -18.78 -5.61
CA MET A 113 -0.28 -19.68 -5.94
C MET A 113 -0.87 -19.44 -7.35
N GLN A 114 -0.95 -18.18 -7.79
CA GLN A 114 -1.41 -17.84 -9.15
C GLN A 114 -0.41 -18.27 -10.22
N THR A 115 0.90 -18.19 -9.94
CA THR A 115 1.95 -18.66 -10.87
C THR A 115 1.98 -20.18 -11.04
N VAL A 116 1.67 -20.95 -9.97
CA VAL A 116 1.59 -22.41 -10.04
C VAL A 116 0.35 -22.87 -10.83
N GLN A 117 -0.75 -22.12 -10.77
CA GLN A 117 -1.99 -22.43 -11.51
C GLN A 117 -1.92 -22.06 -13.00
N LEU A 118 -0.94 -21.24 -13.41
CA LEU A 118 -0.66 -20.85 -14.80
C LEU A 118 0.32 -21.77 -15.54
N HIS A 119 0.76 -22.87 -14.93
CA HIS A 119 1.47 -23.94 -15.63
C HIS A 119 0.50 -25.07 -16.02
N PRO A 120 -0.16 -25.01 -17.20
CA PRO A 120 -0.68 -26.22 -17.79
C PRO A 120 0.51 -27.06 -18.24
N SER A 121 0.53 -28.29 -17.73
CA SER A 121 1.31 -29.40 -18.22
C SER A 121 1.22 -29.47 -19.76
N ILE A 122 2.29 -29.07 -20.44
CA ILE A 122 2.56 -29.46 -21.82
C ILE A 122 3.81 -30.34 -21.77
N LEU A 123 3.58 -31.64 -21.64
CA LEU A 123 4.53 -32.66 -22.05
C LEU A 123 4.41 -32.83 -23.56
N VAL A 124 5.34 -32.30 -24.36
CA VAL A 124 5.76 -32.91 -25.65
C VAL A 124 7.19 -32.45 -26.00
N ASN A 125 8.11 -33.41 -25.88
CA ASN A 125 9.33 -33.74 -26.66
C ASN A 125 10.34 -32.68 -27.15
N ASP A 126 11.61 -33.06 -26.95
CA ASP A 126 12.87 -32.48 -27.40
C ASP A 126 12.97 -32.20 -28.91
N GLU A 127 13.53 -31.02 -29.25
CA GLU A 127 14.66 -30.87 -30.19
C GLU A 127 15.27 -29.43 -30.10
N PRO A 128 16.59 -29.24 -30.31
CA PRO A 128 17.29 -28.03 -29.89
C PRO A 128 17.41 -26.91 -30.95
N CYS A 129 17.24 -25.68 -30.46
CA CYS A 129 17.82 -24.39 -30.87
C CYS A 129 17.71 -23.93 -32.35
N GLY A 130 16.86 -22.93 -32.59
CA GLY A 130 16.82 -22.13 -33.80
C GLY A 130 16.50 -20.65 -33.51
N GLN A 131 17.27 -19.75 -34.11
CA GLN A 131 17.40 -18.34 -33.80
C GLN A 131 16.14 -17.46 -34.04
N LYS A 132 16.04 -16.40 -33.21
CA LYS A 132 15.46 -15.07 -33.45
C LYS A 132 14.30 -14.97 -34.44
N LYS A 133 13.08 -14.76 -33.93
CA LYS A 133 12.03 -14.00 -34.63
C LYS A 133 11.31 -13.07 -33.65
N LYS A 134 11.27 -11.78 -34.01
CA LYS A 134 10.38 -10.76 -33.42
C LYS A 134 8.94 -11.32 -33.41
N PRO A 135 8.12 -11.14 -32.36
CA PRO A 135 6.71 -11.45 -32.50
C PRO A 135 6.05 -10.41 -33.39
N VAL A 136 5.53 -10.93 -34.49
CA VAL A 136 4.58 -10.35 -35.41
C VAL A 136 3.29 -10.01 -34.66
N ILE A 137 2.74 -8.82 -34.95
CA ILE A 137 1.39 -8.41 -34.58
C ILE A 137 0.40 -9.17 -35.46
N VAL A 138 -0.43 -10.06 -34.89
CA VAL A 138 -1.82 -10.34 -35.34
C VAL A 138 -2.61 -10.97 -34.18
N GLY A 139 -3.75 -10.37 -33.79
CA GLY A 139 -4.96 -11.19 -33.58
C GLY A 139 -5.56 -11.40 -32.19
N LYS A 140 -5.75 -10.34 -31.40
CA LYS A 140 -6.99 -10.04 -30.64
C LYS A 140 -6.81 -8.63 -30.07
N GLU A 141 -7.77 -7.74 -30.27
CA GLU A 141 -7.81 -6.43 -29.59
C GLU A 141 -8.07 -6.66 -28.09
N THR A 142 -7.12 -7.27 -27.40
CA THR A 142 -7.12 -7.30 -25.94
C THR A 142 -6.75 -5.91 -25.49
N ASN A 143 -7.68 -5.27 -24.78
CA ASN A 143 -7.42 -4.06 -24.02
C ASN A 143 -6.00 -4.13 -23.40
N PRO A 144 -5.10 -3.16 -23.66
CA PRO A 144 -3.75 -3.15 -23.09
C PRO A 144 -3.70 -3.22 -21.56
N PHE A 145 -4.75 -2.78 -20.86
CA PHE A 145 -4.87 -2.93 -19.40
C PHE A 145 -5.40 -4.29 -18.96
N GLN A 146 -5.91 -5.10 -19.87
CA GLN A 146 -6.65 -6.34 -19.60
C GLN A 146 -7.77 -6.17 -18.56
N SER A 147 -8.30 -4.94 -18.44
CA SER A 147 -9.26 -4.60 -17.41
C SER A 147 -10.68 -4.96 -17.82
N SER A 148 -11.45 -5.52 -16.87
CA SER A 148 -12.88 -5.80 -17.03
C SER A 148 -13.65 -5.21 -15.84
N PHE A 149 -13.98 -3.92 -15.92
CA PHE A 149 -14.74 -3.22 -14.90
C PHE A 149 -16.26 -3.25 -15.18
N THR A 150 -17.07 -3.45 -14.14
CA THR A 150 -18.52 -3.23 -14.18
C THR A 150 -18.84 -1.73 -14.18
N GLU A 151 -20.06 -1.34 -14.57
CA GLU A 151 -20.47 0.07 -14.54
C GLU A 151 -20.41 0.65 -13.12
N GLU A 152 -20.79 -0.12 -12.10
CA GLU A 152 -20.71 0.29 -10.71
C GLU A 152 -19.26 0.54 -10.27
N GLN A 153 -18.33 -0.33 -10.67
CA GLN A 153 -16.90 -0.16 -10.40
C GLN A 153 -16.32 1.08 -11.11
N ILE A 154 -16.73 1.33 -12.36
CA ILE A 154 -16.33 2.54 -13.09
C ILE A 154 -16.86 3.80 -12.40
N VAL A 155 -18.12 3.81 -11.95
CA VAL A 155 -18.68 4.95 -11.20
C VAL A 155 -17.91 5.18 -9.90
N LEU A 156 -17.64 4.12 -9.14
CA LEU A 156 -16.89 4.19 -7.89
C LEU A 156 -15.47 4.74 -8.10
N LEU A 157 -14.76 4.23 -9.10
CA LEU A 157 -13.42 4.70 -9.44
C LEU A 157 -13.42 6.14 -9.95
N THR A 158 -14.44 6.54 -10.70
CA THR A 158 -14.60 7.92 -11.19
C THR A 158 -14.77 8.88 -10.02
N THR A 159 -15.59 8.52 -9.03
CA THR A 159 -15.76 9.30 -7.79
C THR A 159 -14.44 9.44 -7.05
N CYS A 160 -13.72 8.32 -6.85
CA CYS A 160 -12.38 8.33 -6.22
C CYS A 160 -11.41 9.28 -6.92
N ILE A 161 -11.27 9.16 -8.24
CA ILE A 161 -10.34 9.95 -9.06
C ILE A 161 -10.63 11.45 -8.97
N ASN A 162 -11.91 11.82 -8.97
CA ASN A 162 -12.32 13.23 -8.86
C ASN A 162 -12.15 13.77 -7.43
N GLU A 163 -12.43 12.96 -6.41
CA GLU A 163 -12.29 13.34 -5.00
C GLU A 163 -10.82 13.63 -4.63
N ILE A 164 -9.88 12.80 -5.09
CA ILE A 164 -8.44 13.04 -4.88
C ILE A 164 -7.84 14.06 -5.85
N GLN A 165 -8.64 14.60 -6.79
CA GLN A 165 -8.19 15.48 -7.87
C GLN A 165 -6.97 14.95 -8.61
N LEU A 166 -7.02 13.67 -9.02
CA LEU A 166 -5.90 12.96 -9.63
C LEU A 166 -5.44 13.64 -10.93
N PHE A 167 -6.40 14.16 -11.69
CA PHE A 167 -6.20 14.89 -12.92
C PHE A 167 -6.52 16.37 -12.71
N THR A 168 -5.96 17.24 -13.56
CA THR A 168 -6.23 18.68 -13.51
C THR A 168 -7.68 19.05 -13.86
N THR A 169 -8.45 18.09 -14.37
CA THR A 169 -9.86 18.24 -14.75
C THR A 169 -10.66 17.09 -14.15
N CYS A 170 -11.89 17.37 -13.71
CA CYS A 170 -12.83 16.30 -13.36
C CYS A 170 -13.16 15.46 -14.59
N ILE A 171 -13.22 14.14 -14.41
CA ILE A 171 -13.53 13.19 -15.47
C ILE A 171 -14.90 12.56 -15.25
N SER A 172 -15.52 12.08 -16.32
CA SER A 172 -16.76 11.31 -16.27
C SER A 172 -16.48 9.81 -16.34
N SER A 173 -17.46 8.98 -15.95
CA SER A 173 -17.40 7.52 -16.08
C SER A 173 -17.08 7.07 -17.51
N LYS A 174 -17.59 7.80 -18.51
CA LYS A 174 -17.28 7.55 -19.93
C LYS A 174 -15.80 7.77 -20.22
N ILE A 175 -15.22 8.88 -19.74
CA ILE A 175 -13.79 9.18 -19.93
C ILE A 175 -12.93 8.11 -19.25
N LEU A 176 -13.29 7.68 -18.05
CA LEU A 176 -12.56 6.63 -17.33
C LEU A 176 -12.65 5.27 -18.02
N LYS A 177 -13.83 4.92 -18.55
CA LYS A 177 -14.02 3.69 -19.33
C LYS A 177 -13.21 3.72 -20.63
N ASP A 178 -13.21 4.86 -21.33
CA ASP A 178 -12.42 5.07 -22.54
C ASP A 178 -10.91 5.04 -22.23
N PHE A 179 -10.48 5.55 -21.08
CA PHE A 179 -9.09 5.47 -20.59
C PHE A 179 -8.65 4.02 -20.41
N PHE A 180 -9.40 3.23 -19.63
CA PHE A 180 -9.07 1.82 -19.40
C PHE A 180 -9.23 0.96 -20.64
N ALA A 181 -10.04 1.35 -21.63
CA ALA A 181 -10.13 0.68 -22.92
C ALA A 181 -9.04 1.13 -23.92
N CYS A 182 -8.18 2.08 -23.56
CA CYS A 182 -7.25 2.76 -24.47
C CYS A 182 -7.92 3.38 -25.70
N LYS A 183 -9.15 3.87 -25.56
CA LYS A 183 -9.97 4.52 -26.61
C LYS A 183 -10.19 6.01 -26.35
N LEU A 184 -9.45 6.58 -25.40
CA LEU A 184 -9.58 7.98 -25.02
C LEU A 184 -9.19 8.89 -26.19
N LYS A 185 -10.11 9.78 -26.58
CA LYS A 185 -9.85 10.82 -27.58
C LYS A 185 -9.23 12.04 -26.89
N GLY A 186 -7.93 11.98 -26.63
CA GLY A 186 -7.18 13.02 -25.94
C GLY A 186 -6.31 12.45 -24.82
N VAL A 187 -5.65 13.34 -24.08
CA VAL A 187 -4.71 12.98 -23.01
C VAL A 187 -5.16 13.62 -21.70
N LEU A 188 -5.11 12.88 -20.59
CA LEU A 188 -5.39 13.43 -19.26
C LEU A 188 -4.12 14.02 -18.65
N LYS A 189 -4.20 15.18 -18.00
CA LYS A 189 -3.03 15.75 -17.31
C LYS A 189 -3.07 15.40 -15.83
N SER A 190 -2.07 14.67 -15.36
CA SER A 190 -1.96 14.28 -13.96
C SER A 190 -1.61 15.49 -13.10
N ASN A 191 -2.33 15.67 -12.00
CA ASN A 191 -2.01 16.66 -10.97
C ASN A 191 -0.93 16.12 -10.01
N ASN A 192 -0.90 14.80 -9.80
CA ASN A 192 0.03 14.11 -8.92
C ASN A 192 0.36 12.70 -9.44
N ASN A 193 1.53 12.57 -10.05
CA ASN A 193 1.99 11.30 -10.64
C ASN A 193 2.14 10.18 -9.59
N ARG A 194 2.42 10.51 -8.32
CA ARG A 194 2.54 9.51 -7.24
C ARG A 194 1.18 8.95 -6.84
N GLN A 195 0.12 9.77 -6.81
CA GLN A 195 -1.25 9.28 -6.60
C GLN A 195 -1.71 8.42 -7.77
N LEU A 196 -1.35 8.79 -9.01
CA LEU A 196 -1.66 7.98 -10.20
C LEU A 196 -0.97 6.62 -10.12
N ALA A 197 0.33 6.62 -9.81
CA ALA A 197 1.09 5.39 -9.64
C ALA A 197 0.50 4.53 -8.51
N TYR A 198 0.13 5.12 -7.38
CA TYR A 198 -0.50 4.40 -6.27
C TYR A 198 -1.84 3.79 -6.66
N LEU A 199 -2.74 4.55 -7.30
CA LEU A 199 -4.03 4.03 -7.76
C LEU A 199 -3.87 2.85 -8.73
N MET A 200 -3.00 3.00 -9.73
CA MET A 200 -2.77 1.95 -10.74
C MET A 200 -2.10 0.73 -10.11
N GLN A 201 -1.15 0.94 -9.19
CA GLN A 201 -0.53 -0.15 -8.42
C GLN A 201 -1.57 -0.88 -7.57
N SER A 202 -2.45 -0.18 -6.86
CA SER A 202 -3.50 -0.80 -6.04
C SER A 202 -4.50 -1.59 -6.89
N LEU A 203 -4.88 -1.07 -8.07
CA LEU A 203 -5.73 -1.80 -9.02
C LEU A 203 -5.04 -3.05 -9.57
N ASN A 204 -3.74 -2.95 -9.86
CA ASN A 204 -2.94 -4.07 -10.32
C ASN A 204 -2.82 -5.16 -9.23
N LEU A 205 -2.50 -4.78 -8.00
CA LEU A 205 -2.37 -5.70 -6.86
C LEU A 205 -3.69 -6.42 -6.56
N LYS A 206 -4.83 -5.77 -6.81
CA LYS A 206 -6.15 -6.40 -6.71
C LYS A 206 -6.53 -7.20 -7.96
N GLY A 207 -5.70 -7.21 -9.00
CA GLY A 207 -5.92 -7.94 -10.25
C GLY A 207 -7.05 -7.38 -11.10
N PHE A 208 -7.31 -6.08 -11.03
CA PHE A 208 -8.24 -5.39 -11.92
C PHE A 208 -7.59 -4.95 -13.24
N ILE A 209 -6.26 -4.81 -13.25
CA ILE A 209 -5.46 -4.43 -14.43
C ILE A 209 -4.17 -5.27 -14.50
N THR A 210 -3.58 -5.38 -15.69
CA THR A 210 -2.28 -6.02 -15.94
C THR A 210 -1.13 -5.40 -15.15
N ASP A 211 -0.11 -6.20 -14.87
CA ASP A 211 1.22 -5.81 -14.38
C ASP A 211 1.95 -4.85 -15.31
N GLU A 212 1.68 -4.92 -16.61
CA GLU A 212 2.22 -4.03 -17.64
C GLU A 212 1.48 -2.68 -17.74
N TRP A 213 0.75 -2.26 -16.70
CA TRP A 213 -0.06 -1.02 -16.73
C TRP A 213 0.80 0.22 -17.02
N GLN A 214 2.05 0.25 -16.57
CA GLN A 214 2.98 1.35 -16.87
C GLN A 214 3.28 1.42 -18.37
N SER A 215 3.51 0.26 -19.00
CA SER A 215 3.69 0.11 -20.44
C SER A 215 2.41 0.50 -21.19
N ALA A 216 1.24 0.14 -20.67
CA ALA A 216 -0.05 0.48 -21.27
C ALA A 216 -0.30 2.00 -21.29
N ILE A 217 -0.01 2.71 -20.19
CA ILE A 217 -0.12 4.18 -20.15
C ILE A 217 0.88 4.83 -21.12
N ALA A 218 2.14 4.40 -21.07
CA ALA A 218 3.21 5.04 -21.85
C ALA A 218 3.06 4.81 -23.36
N ARG A 219 2.71 3.58 -23.79
CA ARG A 219 2.55 3.25 -25.22
C ARG A 219 1.34 3.91 -25.87
N ASN A 220 0.28 4.13 -25.10
CA ASN A 220 -0.95 4.77 -25.58
C ASN A 220 -1.00 6.27 -25.25
N GLU A 221 0.09 6.84 -24.71
CA GLU A 221 0.25 8.26 -24.39
C GLU A 221 -0.93 8.85 -23.60
N LEU A 222 -1.49 8.08 -22.66
CA LEU A 222 -2.79 8.40 -22.05
C LEU A 222 -2.73 9.54 -21.01
N VAL A 223 -1.55 9.83 -20.47
CA VAL A 223 -1.38 10.79 -19.38
C VAL A 223 -0.19 11.73 -19.60
N LEU A 224 -0.39 13.03 -19.45
CA LEU A 224 0.67 14.05 -19.34
C LEU A 224 1.08 14.25 -17.87
N GLY A 225 2.35 14.58 -17.66
CA GLY A 225 2.82 14.98 -16.33
C GLY A 225 2.32 16.36 -15.92
N LYS A 226 2.34 16.66 -14.62
CA LYS A 226 1.93 17.98 -14.10
C LYS A 226 2.71 19.14 -14.73
N THR A 227 4.03 19.01 -14.81
CA THR A 227 4.97 20.04 -15.27
C THR A 227 5.51 19.78 -16.69
N LYS A 228 5.15 18.65 -17.29
CA LYS A 228 5.59 18.25 -18.62
C LYS A 228 4.37 18.25 -19.55
N ASP A 229 4.46 18.94 -20.67
CA ASP A 229 3.47 18.81 -21.75
C ASP A 229 3.75 17.61 -22.66
N THR A 230 4.67 16.73 -22.23
CA THR A 230 4.94 15.44 -22.85
C THR A 230 4.25 14.30 -22.08
N PRO A 231 3.83 13.22 -22.77
CA PRO A 231 3.30 12.03 -22.11
C PRO A 231 4.26 11.45 -21.07
N LEU A 232 3.69 10.85 -20.02
CA LEU A 232 4.45 10.13 -19.00
C LEU A 232 5.09 8.88 -19.62
N THR A 233 6.40 8.76 -19.45
CA THR A 233 7.14 7.58 -19.90
C THR A 233 7.03 6.44 -18.89
N ARG A 234 7.39 5.22 -19.32
CA ARG A 234 7.50 4.07 -18.40
C ARG A 234 8.46 4.37 -17.25
N THR A 235 9.55 5.11 -17.52
CA THR A 235 10.52 5.52 -16.50
C THR A 235 9.91 6.50 -15.51
N ASP A 236 9.16 7.52 -15.97
CA ASP A 236 8.48 8.46 -15.06
C ASP A 236 7.51 7.73 -14.12
N LEU A 237 6.77 6.75 -14.64
CA LEU A 237 5.83 5.94 -13.87
C LEU A 237 6.54 4.98 -12.91
N SER A 238 7.63 4.34 -13.35
CA SER A 238 8.46 3.48 -12.50
C SER A 238 9.04 4.27 -11.34
N THR A 239 9.60 5.46 -11.59
CA THR A 239 10.12 6.31 -10.54
C THR A 239 9.03 6.75 -9.56
N ALA A 240 7.82 7.04 -10.05
CA ALA A 240 6.68 7.33 -9.17
C ALA A 240 6.28 6.11 -8.33
N THR A 241 6.32 4.90 -8.89
CA THR A 241 6.09 3.63 -8.18
C THR A 241 7.16 3.36 -7.12
N ASP A 242 8.44 3.61 -7.41
CA ASP A 242 9.52 3.45 -6.42
C ASP A 242 9.33 4.44 -5.25
N GLN A 243 8.93 5.68 -5.55
CA GLN A 243 8.66 6.69 -4.53
C GLN A 243 7.47 6.37 -3.63
N ILE A 244 6.43 5.69 -4.13
CA ILE A 244 5.31 5.27 -3.28
C ILE A 244 5.72 4.13 -2.35
N ASN A 245 6.61 3.24 -2.79
CA ASN A 245 7.14 2.15 -1.95
C ASN A 245 7.97 2.67 -0.78
N MET A 246 8.63 3.83 -0.95
CA MET A 246 9.36 4.49 0.14
C MET A 246 8.44 5.28 1.08
N LYS A 247 7.38 5.89 0.55
CA LYS A 247 6.42 6.70 1.31
C LYS A 247 5.11 6.83 0.55
N GLN A 248 3.99 6.54 1.21
CA GLN A 248 2.67 6.72 0.62
C GLN A 248 2.40 8.19 0.22
N PRO A 249 1.71 8.45 -0.90
CA PRO A 249 1.35 9.79 -1.31
C PRO A 249 0.24 10.35 -0.40
N LYS A 250 0.14 11.68 -0.26
CA LYS A 250 -0.98 12.30 0.46
C LYS A 250 -2.32 11.87 -0.19
N GLY A 251 -3.32 11.53 0.61
CA GLY A 251 -4.65 11.11 0.13
C GLY A 251 -4.71 9.65 -0.34
N TRP A 252 -3.71 8.82 0.01
CA TRP A 252 -3.74 7.38 -0.24
C TRP A 252 -4.87 6.68 0.52
N GLU A 253 -5.27 7.22 1.67
CA GLU A 253 -6.35 6.68 2.51
C GLU A 253 -7.68 6.67 1.77
N ILE A 254 -7.93 7.71 0.98
CA ILE A 254 -9.13 7.84 0.13
C ILE A 254 -9.09 6.76 -0.95
N ILE A 255 -7.94 6.58 -1.61
CA ILE A 255 -7.77 5.53 -2.62
C ILE A 255 -8.05 4.16 -2.02
N ASP A 256 -7.46 3.83 -0.88
CA ASP A 256 -7.66 2.56 -0.18
C ASP A 256 -9.13 2.33 0.21
N LYS A 257 -9.82 3.36 0.70
CA LYS A 257 -11.26 3.30 1.03
C LYS A 257 -12.09 2.88 -0.19
N TYR A 258 -11.79 3.42 -1.37
CA TYR A 258 -12.51 3.08 -2.60
C TYR A 258 -12.09 1.72 -3.17
N ILE A 259 -10.79 1.39 -3.15
CA ILE A 259 -10.28 0.12 -3.62
C ILE A 259 -10.84 -1.05 -2.79
N LYS A 260 -11.03 -0.88 -1.47
CA LYS A 260 -11.67 -1.89 -0.60
C LYS A 260 -13.12 -2.19 -0.96
N GLN A 261 -13.83 -1.23 -1.53
CA GLN A 261 -15.23 -1.40 -1.95
C GLN A 261 -15.35 -2.08 -3.32
N LEU A 262 -14.26 -2.17 -4.10
CA LEU A 262 -14.26 -2.91 -5.36
C LEU A 262 -14.34 -4.41 -5.08
N LYS A 263 -15.46 -5.01 -5.42
CA LYS A 263 -15.64 -6.47 -5.41
C LYS A 263 -15.29 -7.02 -6.78
N LYS A 264 -14.52 -8.12 -6.86
CA LYS A 264 -14.43 -8.87 -8.12
C LYS A 264 -15.79 -9.49 -8.41
N GLY A 265 -16.30 -9.22 -9.61
CA GLY A 265 -17.48 -9.89 -10.15
C GLY A 265 -17.15 -11.27 -10.68
#